data_AF-A0AAX6HJ74-F1
#
_entry.id   AF-A0AAX6HJ74-F1
#
_cell.length_a   1.000
_cell.length_b   1.000
_cell.length_c   1.000
_cell.angle_alpha   90.00
_cell.angle_beta   90.00
_cell.angle_gamma   90.00
#
_symmetry.space_group_name_H-M   'P 1'
#
loop_
_entity.id
_entity.type
_entity.pdbx_description
1 polymer ?
#
loop_
_entity_poly.entity_id
_entity_poly.type
_entity_poly.pdbx_seq_one_letter_code
_entity_poly.pdbx_strand_id
1 'polypeptide(L)'
;MEASKLAMVVALLLLLLSSELATASVSYDHKAVIINGQRRILISGSIHYPRSTPEMWPGLIQKAKDGGLDVIQTYVFWNGHEPSPGQYYFGGRYDLVRFVKLVKAAGLYLHLRIGPYACAEWNFGGFPVWLKFVPGISFRTDNGPFKAAMAKFTTRIVSMMKAEGLYESQGGPIILSQIENEYGPLEYYDGQAGKDYAYWAGKMAVGLNTGVPWVMCKQDDAPDPVINTCNGFYCDYFTPNKPYKPKMWTEAWTGWFTGFGGAVPHRPAEDMAFGVARFIMKGGSFVNYYMYHGGTNFGRTAGGPFIATSYDYDAPIDEYGLVREPKWGHLRDLHKAIKLSEPALVSGDPTFISLGHSQQGAVYKSSKGACAAFLANFDASSAATVTFNRQRYIFLLGLSASFPTAKPQFITLQG
;
A
#
# COMPACT_ATOMS: atom_id res chain seq x y z
N MET A 1 -55.24 6.93 -13.63
CA MET A 1 -54.00 7.69 -13.91
C MET A 1 -53.35 8.28 -12.65
N GLU A 2 -54.12 8.61 -11.60
CA GLU A 2 -53.57 9.18 -10.35
C GLU A 2 -52.87 8.16 -9.43
N ALA A 3 -53.39 6.93 -9.32
CA ALA A 3 -52.79 5.89 -8.47
C ALA A 3 -51.35 5.50 -8.89
N SER A 4 -51.05 5.57 -10.19
CA SER A 4 -49.71 5.27 -10.73
C SER A 4 -48.69 6.38 -10.41
N LYS A 5 -49.13 7.64 -10.36
CA LYS A 5 -48.26 8.77 -9.96
C LYS A 5 -47.92 8.70 -8.47
N LEU A 6 -48.89 8.33 -7.62
CA LEU A 6 -48.67 8.18 -6.19
C LEU A 6 -47.69 7.02 -5.89
N ALA A 7 -47.82 5.88 -6.57
CA ALA A 7 -46.89 4.76 -6.45
C ALA A 7 -45.46 5.13 -6.87
N MET A 8 -45.30 5.93 -7.92
CA MET A 8 -43.99 6.39 -8.39
C MET A 8 -43.34 7.39 -7.43
N VAL A 9 -44.12 8.29 -6.82
CA VAL A 9 -43.65 9.23 -5.79
C VAL A 9 -43.26 8.49 -4.51
N VAL A 10 -44.02 7.48 -4.09
CA VAL A 10 -43.69 6.65 -2.93
C VAL A 10 -42.44 5.80 -3.19
N ALA A 11 -42.29 5.24 -4.40
CA ALA A 11 -41.06 4.54 -4.78
C ALA A 11 -39.83 5.46 -4.80
N LEU A 12 -39.96 6.70 -5.30
CA LEU A 12 -38.90 7.70 -5.25
C LEU A 12 -38.56 8.13 -3.81
N LEU A 13 -39.57 8.31 -2.95
CA LEU A 13 -39.38 8.61 -1.53
C LEU A 13 -38.72 7.45 -0.78
N LEU A 14 -39.08 6.20 -1.10
CA LEU A 14 -38.43 5.01 -0.54
C LEU A 14 -36.99 4.86 -1.03
N LEU A 15 -36.71 5.20 -2.30
CA LEU A 15 -35.35 5.27 -2.86
C LEU A 15 -34.50 6.39 -2.21
N LEU A 16 -35.12 7.52 -1.86
CA LEU A 16 -34.50 8.62 -1.13
C LEU A 16 -34.31 8.32 0.37
N LEU A 17 -35.18 7.49 0.96
CA LEU A 17 -35.07 7.01 2.35
C LEU A 17 -34.12 5.82 2.49
N SER A 18 -33.81 5.11 1.40
CA SER A 18 -32.81 4.05 1.35
C SER A 18 -31.40 4.55 1.02
N SER A 19 -31.13 5.86 1.14
CA SER A 19 -29.75 6.29 1.34
C SER A 19 -29.35 5.78 2.72
N GLU A 20 -28.76 4.58 2.80
CA GLU A 20 -27.86 4.26 3.90
C GLU A 20 -27.00 5.51 4.10
N LEU A 21 -27.05 6.12 5.29
CA LEU A 21 -26.11 7.17 5.66
C LEU A 21 -24.74 6.54 5.46
N ALA A 22 -24.12 6.80 4.31
CA ALA A 22 -22.80 6.30 3.99
C ALA A 22 -21.87 6.97 4.99
N THR A 23 -21.57 6.27 6.08
CA THR A 23 -20.65 6.75 7.09
C THR A 23 -19.27 6.71 6.46
N ALA A 24 -18.81 7.86 5.94
CA ALA A 24 -17.46 8.05 5.43
C ALA A 24 -16.49 7.90 6.60
N SER A 25 -15.98 6.69 6.79
CA SER A 25 -15.18 6.33 7.96
C SER A 25 -14.17 5.25 7.60
N VAL A 26 -12.95 5.44 8.13
CA VAL A 26 -11.90 4.43 8.06
C VAL A 26 -11.45 4.08 9.47
N SER A 27 -11.50 2.81 9.79
CA SER A 27 -11.00 2.24 11.04
C SER A 27 -10.26 0.93 10.75
N TYR A 28 -9.92 0.18 11.79
CA TYR A 28 -9.30 -1.12 11.64
C TYR A 28 -9.62 -2.02 12.84
N ASP A 29 -9.40 -3.31 12.67
CA ASP A 29 -9.34 -4.28 13.75
C ASP A 29 -8.18 -5.27 13.52
N HIS A 30 -8.13 -6.35 14.31
CA HIS A 30 -7.11 -7.39 14.18
C HIS A 30 -7.01 -7.98 12.77
N LYS A 31 -8.08 -7.88 11.98
CA LYS A 31 -8.20 -8.55 10.69
C LYS A 31 -7.80 -7.65 9.53
N ALA A 32 -8.39 -6.47 9.45
CA ALA A 32 -8.26 -5.63 8.27
C ALA A 32 -8.52 -4.15 8.56
N VAL A 33 -8.16 -3.32 7.58
CA VAL A 33 -8.72 -1.97 7.47
C VAL A 33 -10.21 -2.11 7.16
N ILE A 34 -11.02 -1.30 7.84
CA ILE A 34 -12.47 -1.23 7.70
C ILE A 34 -12.77 0.10 7.03
N ILE A 35 -13.38 0.06 5.85
CA ILE A 35 -13.81 1.25 5.11
C ILE A 35 -15.33 1.20 5.02
N ASN A 36 -15.99 2.22 5.56
CA ASN A 36 -17.45 2.36 5.55
C ASN A 36 -18.16 1.12 6.12
N GLY A 37 -17.65 0.64 7.26
CA GLY A 37 -18.17 -0.53 7.97
C GLY A 37 -17.76 -1.89 7.36
N GLN A 38 -17.03 -1.91 6.25
CA GLN A 38 -16.64 -3.15 5.57
C GLN A 38 -15.13 -3.40 5.70
N ARG A 39 -14.76 -4.55 6.26
CA ARG A 39 -13.38 -5.07 6.18
C ARG A 39 -13.01 -5.32 4.73
N ARG A 40 -11.78 -4.97 4.35
CA ARG A 40 -11.28 -5.13 2.97
C ARG A 40 -9.91 -5.79 2.94
N ILE A 41 -9.68 -6.66 1.94
CA ILE A 41 -8.33 -7.09 1.56
C ILE A 41 -7.85 -6.14 0.47
N LEU A 42 -7.00 -5.20 0.85
CA LEU A 42 -6.60 -4.08 0.01
C LEU A 42 -5.33 -4.41 -0.78
N ILE A 43 -5.45 -4.32 -2.10
CA ILE A 43 -4.34 -4.49 -3.03
C ILE A 43 -3.91 -3.09 -3.48
N SER A 44 -2.67 -2.73 -3.18
CA SER A 44 -2.12 -1.39 -3.37
C SER A 44 -0.93 -1.39 -4.31
N GLY A 45 -0.63 -0.25 -4.95
CA GLY A 45 0.58 -0.08 -5.74
C GLY A 45 1.15 1.32 -5.68
N SER A 46 2.46 1.43 -5.54
CA SER A 46 3.15 2.72 -5.50
C SER A 46 3.25 3.34 -6.90
N ILE A 47 2.81 4.59 -7.02
CA ILE A 47 3.03 5.47 -8.18
C ILE A 47 3.44 6.84 -7.63
N HIS A 48 4.71 7.21 -7.81
CA HIS A 48 5.20 8.50 -7.32
C HIS A 48 4.90 9.61 -8.33
N TYR A 49 4.02 10.54 -7.96
CA TYR A 49 3.54 11.60 -8.86
C TYR A 49 4.67 12.40 -9.53
N PRO A 50 5.82 12.74 -8.90
CA PRO A 50 6.88 13.49 -9.58
C PRO A 50 7.80 12.65 -10.48
N ARG A 51 7.63 11.32 -10.50
CA ARG A 51 8.38 10.40 -11.37
C ARG A 51 7.69 10.12 -12.71
N SER A 52 6.55 10.76 -12.95
CA SER A 52 5.81 10.76 -14.22
C SER A 52 5.24 12.16 -14.47
N THR A 53 4.71 12.41 -15.66
CA THR A 53 4.12 13.73 -15.98
C THR A 53 2.61 13.75 -15.69
N PRO A 54 2.01 14.94 -15.50
CA PRO A 54 0.55 15.07 -15.33
C PRO A 54 -0.29 14.43 -16.44
N GLU A 55 0.25 14.36 -17.66
CA GLU A 55 -0.37 13.75 -18.83
C GLU A 55 -0.33 12.22 -18.75
N MET A 56 0.69 11.65 -18.12
CA MET A 56 0.80 10.20 -17.90
C MET A 56 -0.13 9.71 -16.79
N TRP A 57 -0.37 10.51 -15.74
CA TRP A 57 -1.07 10.06 -14.53
C TRP A 57 -2.41 9.37 -14.80
N PRO A 58 -3.34 9.90 -15.63
CA PRO A 58 -4.61 9.21 -15.88
C PRO A 58 -4.40 7.81 -16.48
N GLY A 59 -3.47 7.68 -17.43
CA GLY A 59 -3.16 6.40 -18.07
C GLY A 59 -2.47 5.41 -17.14
N LEU A 60 -1.61 5.87 -16.23
CA LEU A 60 -0.96 5.03 -15.22
C LEU A 60 -1.97 4.53 -14.18
N ILE A 61 -2.83 5.43 -13.68
CA ILE A 61 -3.88 5.13 -12.71
C ILE A 61 -4.91 4.16 -13.32
N GLN A 62 -5.27 4.34 -14.60
CA GLN A 62 -6.18 3.42 -15.29
C GLN A 62 -5.57 2.03 -15.42
N LYS A 63 -4.30 1.89 -15.83
CA LYS A 63 -3.61 0.59 -15.89
C LYS A 63 -3.48 -0.08 -14.52
N ALA A 64 -3.32 0.71 -13.45
CA ALA A 64 -3.37 0.20 -12.07
C ALA A 64 -4.75 -0.35 -11.69
N LYS A 65 -5.82 0.37 -12.03
CA LYS A 65 -7.20 -0.08 -11.83
C LYS A 65 -7.49 -1.36 -12.62
N ASP A 66 -7.16 -1.38 -13.91
CA ASP A 66 -7.35 -2.55 -14.79
C ASP A 66 -6.50 -3.75 -14.35
N GLY A 67 -5.36 -3.46 -13.70
CA GLY A 67 -4.50 -4.43 -13.04
C GLY A 67 -5.06 -4.97 -11.73
N GLY A 68 -6.19 -4.46 -11.24
CA GLY A 68 -6.87 -4.96 -10.03
C GLY A 68 -6.43 -4.31 -8.72
N LEU A 69 -5.77 -3.15 -8.75
CA LEU A 69 -5.48 -2.40 -7.53
C LEU A 69 -6.75 -1.74 -6.97
N ASP A 70 -6.87 -1.71 -5.65
CA ASP A 70 -7.86 -0.93 -4.89
C ASP A 70 -7.29 0.44 -4.45
N VAL A 71 -5.97 0.51 -4.24
CA VAL A 71 -5.28 1.64 -3.61
C VAL A 71 -4.06 2.07 -4.42
N ILE A 72 -3.85 3.38 -4.56
CA ILE A 72 -2.58 3.95 -5.02
C ILE A 72 -1.80 4.45 -3.80
N GLN A 73 -0.52 4.13 -3.74
CA GLN A 73 0.38 4.62 -2.70
C GLN A 73 1.36 5.64 -3.28
N THR A 74 1.64 6.71 -2.54
CA THR A 74 2.73 7.63 -2.92
C THR A 74 3.37 8.26 -1.70
N TYR A 75 4.69 8.46 -1.75
CA TYR A 75 5.36 9.40 -0.86
C TYR A 75 5.01 10.85 -1.20
N VAL A 76 5.22 11.75 -0.24
CA VAL A 76 5.28 13.20 -0.46
C VAL A 76 6.74 13.67 -0.43
N PHE A 77 7.17 14.44 -1.43
CA PHE A 77 8.58 14.82 -1.61
C PHE A 77 8.84 16.26 -1.15
N TRP A 78 9.17 16.45 0.14
CA TRP A 78 9.30 17.78 0.76
C TRP A 78 10.27 18.70 0.01
N ASN A 79 11.47 18.23 -0.34
CA ASN A 79 12.46 19.03 -1.05
C ASN A 79 11.99 19.61 -2.39
N GLY A 80 11.09 18.92 -3.10
CA GLY A 80 10.48 19.39 -4.33
C GLY A 80 9.34 20.39 -4.05
N HIS A 81 8.64 20.22 -2.93
CA HIS A 81 7.56 21.10 -2.52
C HIS A 81 8.01 22.36 -1.80
N GLU A 82 9.21 22.40 -1.22
CA GLU A 82 9.77 23.57 -0.54
C GLU A 82 11.25 23.76 -0.90
N PRO A 83 11.55 24.16 -2.16
CA PRO A 83 12.94 24.31 -2.63
C PRO A 83 13.75 25.34 -1.84
N SER A 84 13.10 26.34 -1.24
CA SER A 84 13.69 27.29 -0.30
C SER A 84 12.71 27.56 0.86
N PRO A 85 13.20 28.01 2.04
CA PRO A 85 12.35 28.14 3.23
C PRO A 85 11.11 29.00 2.99
N GLY A 86 9.92 28.43 3.22
CA GLY A 86 8.64 29.10 3.07
C GLY A 86 8.14 29.27 1.63
N GLN A 87 8.93 28.92 0.62
CA GLN A 87 8.55 29.02 -0.80
C GLN A 87 8.07 27.66 -1.28
N TYR A 88 6.75 27.51 -1.40
CA TYR A 88 6.13 26.24 -1.74
C TYR A 88 5.82 26.09 -3.22
N TYR A 89 6.02 24.89 -3.76
CA TYR A 89 5.70 24.53 -5.15
C TYR A 89 4.79 23.30 -5.22
N PHE A 90 3.62 23.48 -5.84
CA PHE A 90 2.63 22.41 -6.10
C PHE A 90 2.12 22.47 -7.55
N GLY A 91 2.97 22.89 -8.49
CA GLY A 91 2.65 22.94 -9.92
C GLY A 91 3.19 21.74 -10.70
N GLY A 92 2.75 21.61 -11.94
CA GLY A 92 3.27 20.59 -12.88
C GLY A 92 3.24 19.18 -12.28
N ARG A 93 4.35 18.45 -12.39
CA ARG A 93 4.48 17.09 -11.82
C ARG A 93 4.55 17.03 -10.29
N TYR A 94 4.55 18.19 -9.61
CA TYR A 94 4.43 18.29 -8.15
C TYR A 94 3.03 18.74 -7.73
N ASP A 95 2.03 18.75 -8.62
CA ASP A 95 0.64 18.99 -8.25
C ASP A 95 0.04 17.75 -7.56
N LEU A 96 0.35 17.60 -6.28
CA LEU A 96 -0.12 16.51 -5.43
C LEU A 96 -1.65 16.47 -5.36
N VAL A 97 -2.32 17.62 -5.20
CA VAL A 97 -3.78 17.69 -5.09
C VAL A 97 -4.43 17.16 -6.37
N ARG A 98 -3.94 17.58 -7.54
CA ARG A 98 -4.42 17.04 -8.82
C ARG A 98 -4.20 15.55 -8.94
N PHE A 99 -3.03 15.03 -8.57
CA PHE A 99 -2.77 13.59 -8.58
C PHE A 99 -3.77 12.82 -7.70
N VAL A 100 -3.99 13.27 -6.45
CA VAL A 100 -4.96 12.63 -5.55
C VAL A 100 -6.39 12.70 -6.09
N LYS A 101 -6.79 13.83 -6.69
CA LYS A 101 -8.11 13.97 -7.34
C LYS A 101 -8.27 13.01 -8.53
N LEU A 102 -7.21 12.74 -9.30
CA LEU A 102 -7.25 11.75 -10.38
C LEU A 102 -7.42 10.32 -9.85
N VAL A 103 -6.76 9.99 -8.74
CA VAL A 103 -6.96 8.69 -8.05
C VAL A 103 -8.42 8.54 -7.61
N LYS A 104 -9.01 9.59 -7.01
CA LYS A 104 -10.44 9.63 -6.66
C LYS A 104 -11.34 9.45 -7.88
N ALA A 105 -11.07 10.16 -8.97
CA ALA A 105 -11.86 10.11 -10.19
C ALA A 105 -11.84 8.72 -10.85
N ALA A 106 -10.74 7.98 -10.71
CA ALA A 106 -10.66 6.59 -11.13
C ALA A 106 -11.43 5.62 -10.20
N GLY A 107 -11.90 6.07 -9.04
CA GLY A 107 -12.58 5.24 -8.04
C GLY A 107 -11.63 4.37 -7.23
N LEU A 108 -10.36 4.76 -7.12
CA LEU A 108 -9.37 4.11 -6.26
C LEU A 108 -9.19 4.88 -4.96
N TYR A 109 -8.76 4.19 -3.92
CA TYR A 109 -8.31 4.82 -2.67
C TYR A 109 -6.84 5.26 -2.77
N LEU A 110 -6.38 6.02 -1.78
CA LEU A 110 -5.01 6.46 -1.66
C LEU A 110 -4.42 6.14 -0.27
N HIS A 111 -3.19 5.65 -0.24
CA HIS A 111 -2.32 5.65 0.94
C HIS A 111 -1.26 6.75 0.78
N LEU A 112 -1.38 7.84 1.55
CA LEU A 112 -0.50 9.01 1.45
C LEU A 112 0.66 8.91 2.45
N ARG A 113 1.86 8.57 1.96
CA ARG A 113 3.05 8.47 2.81
C ARG A 113 3.73 9.82 2.93
N ILE A 114 3.30 10.61 3.91
CA ILE A 114 3.74 12.02 4.04
C ILE A 114 5.22 12.11 4.41
N GLY A 115 5.74 11.17 5.20
CA GLY A 115 7.14 11.17 5.66
C GLY A 115 7.35 12.14 6.85
N PRO A 116 8.17 13.19 6.74
CA PRO A 116 8.66 13.76 5.49
C PRO A 116 10.04 13.25 5.05
N TYR A 117 10.70 12.44 5.87
CA TYR A 117 11.71 11.53 5.34
C TYR A 117 11.02 10.43 4.54
N ALA A 118 11.30 10.35 3.25
CA ALA A 118 10.72 9.37 2.34
C ALA A 118 11.67 8.22 2.01
N CYS A 119 12.98 8.38 2.23
CA CYS A 119 14.02 7.53 1.63
C CYS A 119 13.87 7.52 0.09
N ALA A 120 13.10 6.55 -0.43
CA ALA A 120 12.58 6.45 -1.79
C ALA A 120 13.61 6.49 -2.92
N GLU A 121 14.89 6.23 -2.61
CA GLU A 121 16.03 6.51 -3.48
C GLU A 121 15.96 7.92 -4.08
N TRP A 122 15.46 8.85 -3.27
CA TRP A 122 15.20 10.22 -3.64
C TRP A 122 16.26 11.14 -3.03
N ASN A 123 16.53 12.26 -3.69
CA ASN A 123 17.57 13.19 -3.32
C ASN A 123 17.41 13.61 -1.85
N PHE A 124 18.48 13.39 -1.08
CA PHE A 124 18.54 13.68 0.36
C PHE A 124 17.39 13.07 1.19
N GLY A 125 16.85 11.93 0.74
CA GLY A 125 15.75 11.21 1.39
C GLY A 125 14.43 11.99 1.42
N GLY A 126 14.29 13.03 0.59
CA GLY A 126 13.14 13.93 0.58
C GLY A 126 13.32 15.21 1.37
N PHE A 127 14.37 15.35 2.20
CA PHE A 127 14.60 16.59 2.94
C PHE A 127 15.09 17.72 2.03
N PRO A 128 14.61 18.95 2.21
CA PRO A 128 15.22 20.11 1.56
C PRO A 128 16.64 20.32 2.06
N VAL A 129 17.59 20.62 1.15
CA VAL A 129 19.00 20.80 1.52
C VAL A 129 19.19 21.99 2.47
N TRP A 130 18.41 23.07 2.30
CA TRP A 130 18.45 24.23 3.20
C TRP A 130 18.17 23.86 4.65
N LEU A 131 17.40 22.79 4.90
CA LEU A 131 17.04 22.34 6.24
C LEU A 131 18.29 22.00 7.05
N LYS A 132 19.32 21.43 6.41
CA LYS A 132 20.59 21.07 7.06
C LYS A 132 21.32 22.28 7.69
N PHE A 133 21.05 23.47 7.19
CA PHE A 133 21.72 24.71 7.61
C PHE A 133 20.90 25.51 8.64
N VAL A 134 19.76 24.99 9.09
CA VAL A 134 19.02 25.58 10.21
C VAL A 134 19.87 25.46 11.49
N PRO A 135 20.08 26.55 12.26
CA PRO A 135 20.88 26.51 13.47
C PRO A 135 20.42 25.44 14.47
N GLY A 136 21.36 24.64 14.96
CA GLY A 136 21.11 23.60 15.96
C GLY A 136 20.31 22.38 15.47
N ILE A 137 20.15 22.20 14.15
CA ILE A 137 19.35 21.10 13.63
C ILE A 137 20.12 19.77 13.67
N SER A 138 19.41 18.72 14.08
CA SER A 138 19.82 17.32 13.92
C SER A 138 18.64 16.53 13.39
N PHE A 139 18.86 15.77 12.33
CA PHE A 139 17.76 15.11 11.62
C PHE A 139 17.34 13.82 12.31
N ARG A 140 16.03 13.56 12.30
CA ARG A 140 15.42 12.28 12.71
C ARG A 140 15.88 11.83 14.10
N THR A 141 15.86 12.75 15.04
CA THR A 141 16.14 12.54 16.47
C THR A 141 15.31 13.55 17.27
N ASP A 142 15.33 13.48 18.60
CA ASP A 142 14.60 14.40 19.48
C ASP A 142 15.26 15.79 19.50
N ASN A 143 15.09 16.52 18.40
CA ASN A 143 15.70 17.82 18.16
C ASN A 143 14.62 18.87 17.88
N GLY A 144 14.55 19.91 18.72
CA GLY A 144 13.54 20.97 18.64
C GLY A 144 13.40 21.61 17.25
N PRO A 145 14.49 22.11 16.63
CA PRO A 145 14.46 22.67 15.28
C PRO A 145 13.91 21.70 14.23
N PHE A 146 14.35 20.45 14.24
CA PHE A 146 13.88 19.43 13.30
C PHE A 146 12.40 19.09 13.49
N LYS A 147 11.98 18.86 14.75
CA LYS A 147 10.58 18.58 15.12
C LYS A 147 9.66 19.71 14.67
N ALA A 148 10.06 20.96 14.88
CA ALA A 148 9.29 22.13 14.45
C ALA A 148 9.14 22.19 12.92
N ALA A 149 10.23 21.97 12.18
CA ALA A 149 10.21 21.97 10.72
C ALA A 149 9.35 20.81 10.15
N MET A 150 9.53 19.60 10.66
CA MET A 150 8.76 18.41 10.29
C MET A 150 7.26 18.61 10.58
N ALA A 151 6.90 19.09 11.77
CA ALA A 151 5.52 19.36 12.14
C ALA A 151 4.89 20.42 11.23
N LYS A 152 5.62 21.50 10.91
CA LYS A 152 5.16 22.55 10.00
C LYS A 152 4.83 21.99 8.61
N PHE A 153 5.74 21.22 8.01
CA PHE A 153 5.50 20.65 6.68
C PHE A 153 4.39 19.59 6.68
N THR A 154 4.40 18.67 7.65
CA THR A 154 3.36 17.64 7.78
C THR A 154 1.98 18.27 7.95
N THR A 155 1.86 19.28 8.84
CA THR A 155 0.62 20.04 9.04
C THR A 155 0.17 20.72 7.76
N ARG A 156 1.09 21.29 6.97
CA ARG A 156 0.75 21.92 5.69
C ARG A 156 0.13 20.92 4.72
N ILE A 157 0.74 19.75 4.54
CA ILE A 157 0.22 18.71 3.66
C ILE A 157 -1.15 18.22 4.14
N VAL A 158 -1.30 17.92 5.43
CA VAL A 158 -2.59 17.50 5.99
C VAL A 158 -3.67 18.56 5.81
N SER A 159 -3.37 19.83 6.10
CA SER A 159 -4.31 20.94 5.92
C SER A 159 -4.72 21.13 4.46
N MET A 160 -3.78 20.99 3.51
CA MET A 160 -4.11 21.03 2.08
C MET A 160 -5.05 19.89 1.68
N MET A 161 -4.78 18.65 2.12
CA MET A 161 -5.66 17.52 1.82
C MET A 161 -7.05 17.71 2.45
N LYS A 162 -7.12 18.25 3.67
CA LYS A 162 -8.38 18.55 4.36
C LYS A 162 -9.20 19.63 3.68
N ALA A 163 -8.56 20.72 3.27
CA ALA A 163 -9.21 21.84 2.57
C ALA A 163 -9.86 21.38 1.26
N GLU A 164 -9.28 20.38 0.61
CA GLU A 164 -9.78 19.78 -0.63
C GLU A 164 -10.73 18.58 -0.40
N GLY A 165 -11.06 18.25 0.86
CA GLY A 165 -11.93 17.13 1.21
C GLY A 165 -11.38 15.77 0.75
N LEU A 166 -10.06 15.58 0.79
CA LEU A 166 -9.39 14.41 0.21
C LEU A 166 -9.20 13.24 1.18
N TYR A 167 -9.44 13.41 2.48
CA TYR A 167 -9.54 12.28 3.40
C TYR A 167 -10.85 11.53 3.20
N GLU A 168 -10.82 10.19 3.32
CA GLU A 168 -12.02 9.36 3.18
C GLU A 168 -13.11 9.76 4.19
N SER A 169 -12.72 10.17 5.40
CA SER A 169 -13.61 10.79 6.40
C SER A 169 -14.37 12.04 5.91
N GLN A 170 -13.95 12.64 4.79
CA GLN A 170 -14.57 13.77 4.11
C GLN A 170 -15.14 13.40 2.73
N GLY A 171 -15.19 12.10 2.39
CA GLY A 171 -15.58 11.57 1.09
C GLY A 171 -14.45 11.58 0.04
N GLY A 172 -13.20 11.78 0.44
CA GLY A 172 -12.02 11.73 -0.42
C GLY A 172 -11.43 10.32 -0.58
N PRO A 173 -10.33 10.12 -1.34
CA PRO A 173 -9.76 8.81 -1.54
C PRO A 173 -8.77 8.39 -0.44
N ILE A 174 -8.25 9.31 0.39
CA ILE A 174 -7.14 9.00 1.32
C ILE A 174 -7.67 8.19 2.49
N ILE A 175 -7.30 6.91 2.55
CA ILE A 175 -7.70 5.96 3.61
C ILE A 175 -6.62 5.72 4.65
N LEU A 176 -5.37 6.06 4.35
CA LEU A 176 -4.23 5.83 5.21
C LEU A 176 -3.22 6.97 5.02
N SER A 177 -2.53 7.33 6.10
CA SER A 177 -1.36 8.22 6.04
C SER A 177 -0.15 7.58 6.71
N GLN A 178 1.07 7.80 6.21
CA GLN A 178 2.30 7.42 6.91
C GLN A 178 3.05 8.65 7.45
N ILE A 179 3.52 8.54 8.69
CA ILE A 179 4.51 9.45 9.28
C ILE A 179 5.85 8.74 9.39
N GLU A 180 6.95 9.46 9.19
CA GLU A 180 8.30 8.90 9.08
C GLU A 180 8.43 7.83 7.96
N ASN A 181 9.61 7.23 7.84
CA ASN A 181 9.85 6.08 6.99
C ASN A 181 11.01 5.22 7.49
N GLU A 182 10.75 3.95 7.82
CA GLU A 182 11.74 2.97 8.27
C GLU A 182 12.66 3.52 9.38
N TYR A 183 12.05 4.09 10.43
CA TYR A 183 12.79 4.74 11.49
C TYR A 183 13.31 3.76 12.55
N GLY A 184 12.62 2.65 12.81
CA GLY A 184 12.98 1.68 13.85
C GLY A 184 14.45 1.21 13.83
N PRO A 185 15.06 0.91 12.67
CA PRO A 185 16.49 0.59 12.62
C PRO A 185 17.39 1.75 13.10
N LEU A 186 17.03 3.01 12.80
CA LEU A 186 17.79 4.20 13.23
C LEU A 186 17.54 4.50 14.71
N GLU A 187 16.30 4.37 15.18
CA GLU A 187 15.92 4.51 16.58
C GLU A 187 16.77 3.64 17.50
N TYR A 188 17.03 2.39 17.12
CA TYR A 188 17.87 1.49 17.89
C TYR A 188 19.25 2.08 18.19
N TYR A 189 19.85 2.78 17.21
CA TYR A 189 21.15 3.44 17.38
C TYR A 189 21.06 4.77 18.14
N ASP A 190 19.95 5.50 17.99
CA ASP A 190 19.72 6.79 18.65
C ASP A 190 19.22 6.65 20.10
N GLY A 191 18.90 5.42 20.52
CA GLY A 191 18.57 5.09 21.89
C GLY A 191 17.31 5.81 22.38
N GLN A 192 17.38 6.44 23.56
CA GLN A 192 16.22 7.10 24.16
C GLN A 192 15.74 8.31 23.35
N ALA A 193 16.65 9.09 22.77
CA ALA A 193 16.28 10.22 21.92
C ALA A 193 15.49 9.76 20.69
N GLY A 194 15.86 8.61 20.12
CA GLY A 194 15.13 8.01 19.02
C GLY A 194 13.70 7.62 19.42
N LYS A 195 13.55 6.98 20.59
CA LYS A 195 12.23 6.59 21.13
C LYS A 195 11.33 7.78 21.40
N ASP A 196 11.88 8.82 22.01
CA ASP A 196 11.15 10.05 22.32
C ASP A 196 10.71 10.75 21.02
N TYR A 197 11.55 10.74 19.99
CA TYR A 197 11.22 11.23 18.66
C TYR A 197 10.16 10.39 17.96
N ALA A 198 10.29 9.06 17.92
CA ALA A 198 9.33 8.16 17.27
C ALA A 198 7.94 8.28 17.93
N TYR A 199 7.90 8.31 19.25
CA TYR A 199 6.69 8.56 20.02
C TYR A 199 6.09 9.93 19.70
N TRP A 200 6.91 10.99 19.71
CA TRP A 200 6.47 12.33 19.34
C TRP A 200 5.92 12.39 17.91
N ALA A 201 6.58 11.78 16.93
CA ALA A 201 6.17 11.80 15.53
C ALA A 201 4.80 11.14 15.34
N GLY A 202 4.59 9.97 15.96
CA GLY A 202 3.30 9.28 15.96
C GLY A 202 2.20 10.12 16.62
N LYS A 203 2.48 10.71 17.80
CA LYS A 203 1.51 11.57 18.51
C LYS A 203 1.18 12.85 17.75
N MET A 204 2.18 13.49 17.15
CA MET A 204 2.01 14.70 16.32
C MET A 204 1.11 14.39 15.13
N ALA A 205 1.39 13.30 14.41
CA ALA A 205 0.61 12.89 13.24
C ALA A 205 -0.85 12.59 13.59
N VAL A 206 -1.08 11.79 14.64
CA VAL A 206 -2.44 11.47 15.14
C VAL A 206 -3.18 12.73 15.57
N GLY A 207 -2.49 13.68 16.24
CA GLY A 207 -3.06 14.96 16.66
C GLY A 207 -3.50 15.88 15.52
N LEU A 208 -3.09 15.59 14.27
CA LEU A 208 -3.60 16.31 13.09
C LEU A 208 -5.03 15.92 12.72
N ASN A 209 -5.62 14.90 13.37
CA ASN A 209 -7.03 14.53 13.27
C ASN A 209 -7.52 14.35 11.82
N THR A 210 -6.81 13.54 11.03
CA THR A 210 -7.15 13.25 9.61
C THR A 210 -8.47 12.48 9.45
N GLY A 211 -8.93 11.81 10.51
CA GLY A 211 -10.12 10.95 10.48
C GLY A 211 -9.88 9.59 9.81
N VAL A 212 -8.62 9.26 9.50
CA VAL A 212 -8.19 7.97 8.95
C VAL A 212 -6.94 7.46 9.68
N PRO A 213 -6.67 6.14 9.69
CA PRO A 213 -5.52 5.58 10.41
C PRO A 213 -4.16 6.10 9.92
N TRP A 214 -3.22 6.16 10.85
CA TRP A 214 -1.80 6.42 10.58
C TRP A 214 -0.99 5.13 10.64
N VAL A 215 0.05 5.06 9.80
CA VAL A 215 0.99 3.94 9.76
C VAL A 215 2.43 4.40 9.93
N MET A 216 3.30 3.50 10.37
CA MET A 216 4.77 3.63 10.35
C MET A 216 5.35 2.30 9.87
N CYS A 217 6.20 2.32 8.84
CA CYS A 217 6.83 1.10 8.33
C CYS A 217 8.16 0.82 9.05
N LYS A 218 8.46 -0.47 9.30
CA LYS A 218 9.62 -0.94 10.09
C LYS A 218 9.78 -0.18 11.42
N GLN A 219 8.70 -0.13 12.19
CA GLN A 219 8.64 0.57 13.48
C GLN A 219 7.99 -0.34 14.53
N ASP A 220 8.77 -1.21 15.16
CA ASP A 220 8.21 -2.28 15.99
C ASP A 220 7.47 -1.76 17.24
N ASP A 221 7.84 -0.59 17.75
CA ASP A 221 7.20 0.04 18.91
C ASP A 221 6.29 1.24 18.55
N ALA A 222 5.79 1.29 17.31
CA ALA A 222 4.88 2.36 16.88
C ALA A 222 3.73 2.58 17.90
N PRO A 223 3.55 3.81 18.41
CA PRO A 223 2.61 4.09 19.49
C PRO A 223 1.17 4.00 19.00
N ASP A 224 0.25 3.58 19.86
CA ASP A 224 -1.17 3.60 19.51
C ASP A 224 -1.69 5.03 19.24
N PRO A 225 -2.62 5.20 18.29
CA PRO A 225 -3.25 4.18 17.42
C PRO A 225 -2.49 3.89 16.11
N VAL A 226 -1.20 4.23 15.99
CA VAL A 226 -0.43 4.05 14.75
C VAL A 226 -0.18 2.57 14.47
N ILE A 227 -0.39 2.13 13.22
CA ILE A 227 -0.17 0.76 12.79
C ILE A 227 1.29 0.59 12.32
N ASN A 228 2.04 -0.33 12.93
CA ASN A 228 3.34 -0.70 12.38
C ASN A 228 3.18 -1.66 11.18
N THR A 229 4.02 -1.48 10.17
CA THR A 229 3.91 -2.24 8.91
C THR A 229 5.26 -2.77 8.45
N CYS A 230 5.24 -3.74 7.53
CA CYS A 230 6.44 -4.41 7.02
C CYS A 230 6.81 -3.97 5.60
N ASN A 231 8.11 -3.97 5.32
CA ASN A 231 8.71 -3.72 4.00
C ASN A 231 9.72 -4.83 3.70
N GLY A 232 9.78 -5.30 2.46
CA GLY A 232 10.72 -6.34 2.06
C GLY A 232 10.33 -7.06 0.77
N PHE A 233 11.13 -8.06 0.40
CA PHE A 233 10.74 -9.04 -0.63
C PHE A 233 9.65 -9.99 -0.12
N TYR A 234 9.63 -10.24 1.18
CA TYR A 234 8.68 -11.11 1.88
C TYR A 234 8.33 -10.50 3.23
N CYS A 235 7.05 -10.55 3.60
CA CYS A 235 6.56 -10.09 4.91
C CYS A 235 5.58 -11.09 5.55
N ASP A 236 5.56 -12.34 5.10
CA ASP A 236 4.64 -13.35 5.63
C ASP A 236 4.94 -13.72 7.10
N TYR A 237 6.17 -13.49 7.57
CA TYR A 237 6.59 -13.67 8.96
C TYR A 237 6.15 -12.53 9.89
N PHE A 238 5.80 -11.36 9.35
CA PHE A 238 5.52 -10.16 10.13
C PHE A 238 4.21 -10.29 10.91
N THR A 239 4.19 -9.73 12.12
CA THR A 239 2.99 -9.56 12.95
C THR A 239 3.02 -8.13 13.51
N PRO A 240 1.90 -7.40 13.46
CA PRO A 240 1.85 -6.05 14.04
C PRO A 240 2.07 -6.10 15.56
N ASN A 241 2.50 -4.98 16.12
CA ASN A 241 2.95 -4.88 17.51
C ASN A 241 1.82 -5.00 18.55
N LYS A 242 0.56 -5.04 18.10
CA LYS A 242 -0.64 -5.25 18.92
C LYS A 242 -1.60 -6.20 18.20
N PRO A 243 -2.31 -7.07 18.95
CA PRO A 243 -3.19 -8.08 18.36
C PRO A 243 -4.44 -7.48 17.69
N TYR A 244 -4.84 -6.25 18.01
CA TYR A 244 -5.99 -5.57 17.39
C TYR A 244 -5.62 -4.73 16.15
N LYS A 245 -4.37 -4.78 15.70
CA LYS A 245 -3.92 -4.10 14.48
C LYS A 245 -3.90 -5.08 13.31
N PRO A 246 -4.23 -4.64 12.08
CA PRO A 246 -4.18 -5.49 10.91
C PRO A 246 -2.75 -5.70 10.44
N LYS A 247 -2.49 -6.83 9.77
CA LYS A 247 -1.20 -7.16 9.17
C LYS A 247 -1.07 -6.50 7.79
N MET A 248 -0.12 -5.57 7.66
CA MET A 248 0.06 -4.73 6.47
C MET A 248 1.49 -4.76 5.94
N TRP A 249 1.64 -4.88 4.62
CA TRP A 249 2.89 -4.88 3.88
C TRP A 249 2.93 -3.65 2.96
N THR A 250 3.62 -2.59 3.38
CA THR A 250 3.61 -1.27 2.71
C THR A 250 4.63 -1.16 1.58
N GLU A 251 5.62 -2.06 1.53
CA GLU A 251 6.53 -2.19 0.39
C GLU A 251 6.87 -3.65 0.07
N ALA A 252 6.08 -4.24 -0.82
CA ALA A 252 6.39 -5.49 -1.49
C ALA A 252 7.28 -5.17 -2.70
N TRP A 253 8.59 -5.35 -2.54
CA TRP A 253 9.58 -4.90 -3.52
C TRP A 253 9.44 -5.66 -4.85
N THR A 254 9.07 -4.97 -5.93
CA THR A 254 8.81 -5.61 -7.25
C THR A 254 10.06 -5.96 -8.03
N GLY A 255 11.22 -5.55 -7.53
CA GLY A 255 12.52 -5.57 -8.16
C GLY A 255 13.47 -4.80 -7.26
N TRP A 256 14.32 -3.96 -7.83
CA TRP A 256 15.18 -3.06 -7.08
C TRP A 256 15.51 -1.80 -7.90
N PHE A 257 16.00 -0.75 -7.23
CA PHE A 257 16.44 0.45 -7.95
C PHE A 257 17.70 0.18 -8.78
N THR A 258 17.87 0.93 -9.86
CA THR A 258 19.09 0.88 -10.67
C THR A 258 20.08 1.94 -10.18
N GLY A 259 21.31 1.54 -9.90
CA GLY A 259 22.42 2.45 -9.62
C GLY A 259 23.27 2.71 -10.86
N PHE A 260 23.83 3.92 -11.00
CA PHE A 260 24.84 4.18 -12.03
C PHE A 260 26.05 3.25 -11.83
N GLY A 261 26.44 2.55 -12.89
CA GLY A 261 27.49 1.52 -12.86
C GLY A 261 27.03 0.14 -12.40
N GLY A 262 25.75 -0.03 -12.03
CA GLY A 262 25.14 -1.32 -11.70
C GLY A 262 24.36 -1.95 -12.86
N ALA A 263 24.07 -3.24 -12.74
CA ALA A 263 23.13 -3.93 -13.62
C ALA A 263 21.67 -3.56 -13.27
N VAL A 264 20.76 -3.69 -14.23
CA VAL A 264 19.32 -3.53 -13.99
C VAL A 264 18.80 -4.76 -13.23
N PRO A 265 18.32 -4.61 -11.98
CA PRO A 265 17.85 -5.73 -11.18
C PRO A 265 16.47 -6.22 -11.63
N HIS A 266 16.20 -7.51 -11.49
CA HIS A 266 14.92 -8.13 -11.86
C HIS A 266 14.41 -9.04 -10.74
N ARG A 267 13.09 -9.10 -10.57
CA ARG A 267 12.40 -10.06 -9.69
C ARG A 267 11.32 -10.78 -10.51
N PRO A 268 11.35 -12.12 -10.58
CA PRO A 268 10.35 -12.88 -11.36
C PRO A 268 8.91 -12.61 -10.92
N ALA A 269 7.97 -12.67 -11.87
CA ALA A 269 6.54 -12.48 -11.61
C ALA A 269 5.99 -13.57 -10.66
N GLU A 270 6.51 -14.78 -10.82
CA GLU A 270 6.23 -15.98 -10.06
C GLU A 270 6.61 -15.78 -8.58
N ASP A 271 7.85 -15.36 -8.33
CA ASP A 271 8.34 -15.08 -6.96
C ASP A 271 7.51 -13.98 -6.29
N MET A 272 7.14 -12.94 -7.04
CA MET A 272 6.31 -11.86 -6.51
C MET A 272 4.90 -12.36 -6.15
N ALA A 273 4.25 -13.11 -7.04
CA ALA A 273 2.93 -13.68 -6.79
C ALA A 273 2.96 -14.67 -5.62
N PHE A 274 4.03 -15.46 -5.48
CA PHE A 274 4.24 -16.36 -4.36
C PHE A 274 4.35 -15.60 -3.02
N GLY A 275 5.18 -14.55 -2.96
CA GLY A 275 5.33 -13.72 -1.77
C GLY A 275 4.01 -13.10 -1.33
N VAL A 276 3.24 -12.54 -2.27
CA VAL A 276 1.92 -11.96 -2.00
C VAL A 276 0.92 -13.02 -1.54
N ALA A 277 0.82 -14.14 -2.24
CA ALA A 277 -0.09 -15.23 -1.86
C ALA A 277 0.22 -15.78 -0.47
N ARG A 278 1.51 -15.95 -0.14
CA ARG A 278 1.97 -16.42 1.18
C ARG A 278 1.66 -15.41 2.29
N PHE A 279 1.75 -14.12 2.00
CA PHE A 279 1.37 -13.07 2.93
C PHE A 279 -0.14 -13.07 3.22
N ILE A 280 -0.98 -13.12 2.18
CA ILE A 280 -2.45 -13.19 2.33
C ILE A 280 -2.88 -14.50 3.00
N MET A 281 -2.27 -15.62 2.62
CA MET A 281 -2.47 -16.94 3.25
C MET A 281 -2.34 -16.86 4.78
N LYS A 282 -1.38 -16.07 5.28
CA LYS A 282 -1.09 -15.88 6.71
C LYS A 282 -1.79 -14.65 7.33
N GLY A 283 -2.95 -14.26 6.81
CA GLY A 283 -3.80 -13.22 7.38
C GLY A 283 -3.40 -11.79 7.03
N GLY A 284 -2.51 -11.61 6.05
CA GLY A 284 -2.22 -10.29 5.50
C GLY A 284 -3.46 -9.67 4.84
N SER A 285 -3.72 -8.39 5.10
CA SER A 285 -4.93 -7.69 4.63
C SER A 285 -4.68 -6.39 3.88
N PHE A 286 -3.42 -5.93 3.82
CA PHE A 286 -2.99 -4.83 2.95
C PHE A 286 -1.63 -5.17 2.36
N VAL A 287 -1.49 -5.14 1.04
CA VAL A 287 -0.21 -5.36 0.36
C VAL A 287 0.00 -4.29 -0.72
N ASN A 288 1.16 -3.65 -0.70
CA ASN A 288 1.51 -2.61 -1.66
C ASN A 288 2.73 -2.97 -2.50
N TYR A 289 2.58 -2.99 -3.82
CA TYR A 289 3.70 -3.12 -4.77
C TYR A 289 4.59 -1.86 -4.74
N TYR A 290 5.83 -2.01 -4.29
CA TYR A 290 6.86 -0.96 -4.36
C TYR A 290 7.89 -1.40 -5.41
N MET A 291 7.80 -1.01 -6.68
CA MET A 291 6.90 -0.01 -7.29
C MET A 291 5.87 -0.66 -8.21
N TYR A 292 4.68 -0.06 -8.32
CA TYR A 292 3.72 -0.47 -9.36
C TYR A 292 3.98 0.25 -10.69
N HIS A 293 4.33 1.53 -10.61
CA HIS A 293 5.03 2.27 -11.65
C HIS A 293 6.20 3.00 -11.02
N GLY A 294 7.41 2.66 -11.45
CA GLY A 294 8.63 3.26 -10.94
C GLY A 294 8.90 4.66 -11.53
N GLY A 295 8.94 4.76 -12.85
CA GLY A 295 9.08 6.02 -13.59
C GLY A 295 10.52 6.53 -13.67
N THR A 296 10.67 7.86 -13.75
CA THR A 296 11.96 8.51 -14.02
C THR A 296 12.31 9.55 -12.94
N ASN A 297 13.55 9.57 -12.51
CA ASN A 297 14.13 10.63 -11.69
C ASN A 297 14.45 11.86 -12.56
N PHE A 298 13.43 12.65 -12.91
CA PHE A 298 13.59 13.82 -13.77
C PHE A 298 14.44 14.94 -13.16
N GLY A 299 15.19 15.63 -14.01
CA GLY A 299 15.98 16.80 -13.63
C GLY A 299 17.18 16.41 -12.75
N ARG A 300 17.46 17.21 -11.73
CA ARG A 300 18.68 17.10 -10.90
C ARG A 300 18.44 17.11 -9.39
N THR A 301 17.19 17.05 -8.97
CA THR A 301 16.76 17.10 -7.56
C THR A 301 15.85 15.93 -7.18
N ALA A 302 15.73 14.93 -8.05
CA ALA A 302 14.89 13.76 -7.87
C ALA A 302 15.67 12.56 -7.35
N GLY A 303 16.60 11.99 -8.13
CA GLY A 303 17.36 10.79 -7.74
C GLY A 303 18.32 11.04 -6.57
N GLY A 304 18.44 10.03 -5.70
CA GLY A 304 19.48 10.00 -4.66
C GLY A 304 20.90 9.87 -5.22
N PRO A 305 21.93 9.94 -4.36
CA PRO A 305 23.32 9.73 -4.77
C PRO A 305 23.50 8.40 -5.53
N PHE A 306 24.12 8.45 -6.71
CA PHE A 306 24.35 7.29 -7.59
C PHE A 306 23.11 6.52 -8.05
N ILE A 307 21.89 6.99 -7.77
CA ILE A 307 20.67 6.42 -8.32
C ILE A 307 20.56 6.83 -9.79
N ALA A 308 20.30 5.87 -10.67
CA ALA A 308 20.15 6.12 -12.10
C ALA A 308 18.96 7.07 -12.37
N THR A 309 18.98 7.71 -13.54
CA THR A 309 17.83 8.48 -14.03
C THR A 309 16.59 7.59 -14.16
N SER A 310 16.76 6.37 -14.66
CA SER A 310 15.69 5.36 -14.65
C SER A 310 15.38 4.92 -13.23
N TYR A 311 14.10 4.91 -12.89
CA TYR A 311 13.59 4.30 -11.67
C TYR A 311 12.59 3.19 -12.02
N ASP A 312 12.83 2.44 -13.09
CA ASP A 312 11.94 1.38 -13.60
C ASP A 312 11.51 0.36 -12.53
N TYR A 313 12.45 -0.07 -11.68
CA TYR A 313 12.23 -0.98 -10.55
C TYR A 313 11.72 -2.38 -10.93
N ASP A 314 11.80 -2.75 -12.21
CA ASP A 314 11.16 -3.95 -12.76
C ASP A 314 9.65 -3.99 -12.42
N ALA A 315 9.04 -2.81 -12.39
CA ALA A 315 7.66 -2.61 -11.99
C ALA A 315 6.67 -3.21 -13.01
N PRO A 316 5.45 -3.58 -12.58
CA PRO A 316 4.36 -4.03 -13.46
C PRO A 316 4.02 -3.04 -14.58
N ILE A 317 4.17 -1.74 -14.34
CA ILE A 317 4.16 -0.70 -15.36
C ILE A 317 5.57 -0.14 -15.45
N ASP A 318 6.20 -0.26 -16.62
CA ASP A 318 7.60 0.13 -16.83
C ASP A 318 7.81 1.65 -16.71
N GLU A 319 9.07 2.09 -16.80
CA GLU A 319 9.45 3.52 -16.75
C GLU A 319 8.63 4.41 -17.71
N TYR A 320 8.26 3.88 -18.88
CA TYR A 320 7.59 4.64 -19.95
C TYR A 320 6.06 4.57 -19.85
N GLY A 321 5.52 3.83 -18.86
CA GLY A 321 4.10 3.67 -18.68
C GLY A 321 3.49 2.53 -19.50
N LEU A 322 4.30 1.63 -20.07
CA LEU A 322 3.85 0.43 -20.76
C LEU A 322 3.63 -0.71 -19.76
N VAL A 323 2.70 -1.60 -20.09
CA VAL A 323 2.44 -2.80 -19.30
C VAL A 323 3.59 -3.79 -19.47
N ARG A 324 4.21 -4.22 -18.36
CA ARG A 324 5.28 -5.22 -18.36
C ARG A 324 4.69 -6.62 -18.22
N GLU A 325 4.57 -7.34 -19.34
CA GLU A 325 4.20 -8.75 -19.34
C GLU A 325 5.43 -9.67 -19.16
N PRO A 326 5.29 -10.83 -18.49
CA PRO A 326 4.04 -11.38 -17.94
C PRO A 326 3.67 -10.83 -16.55
N LYS A 327 4.51 -9.98 -15.94
CA LYS A 327 4.36 -9.58 -14.52
C LYS A 327 3.01 -8.91 -14.24
N TRP A 328 2.62 -7.93 -15.04
CA TRP A 328 1.36 -7.22 -14.84
C TRP A 328 0.15 -8.14 -15.00
N GLY A 329 0.09 -8.94 -16.06
CA GLY A 329 -1.02 -9.86 -16.31
C GLY A 329 -1.12 -10.95 -15.25
N HIS A 330 0.03 -11.50 -14.83
CA HIS A 330 0.09 -12.52 -13.78
C HIS A 330 -0.40 -12.00 -12.42
N LEU A 331 0.05 -10.81 -12.02
CA LEU A 331 -0.42 -10.17 -10.79
C LEU A 331 -1.88 -9.76 -10.87
N ARG A 332 -2.36 -9.26 -12.02
CA ARG A 332 -3.79 -8.98 -12.24
C ARG A 332 -4.66 -10.22 -11.99
N ASP A 333 -4.23 -11.37 -12.50
CA ASP A 333 -5.01 -12.60 -12.34
C ASP A 333 -4.89 -13.17 -10.90
N LEU A 334 -3.75 -12.94 -10.21
CA LEU A 334 -3.63 -13.17 -8.76
C LEU A 334 -4.65 -12.32 -7.99
N HIS A 335 -4.76 -11.02 -8.30
CA HIS A 335 -5.69 -10.10 -7.64
C HIS A 335 -7.13 -10.55 -7.80
N LYS A 336 -7.57 -10.91 -9.02
CA LYS A 336 -8.92 -11.44 -9.26
C LYS A 336 -9.26 -12.59 -8.34
N ALA A 337 -8.31 -13.49 -8.12
CA ALA A 337 -8.55 -14.68 -7.35
C ALA A 337 -8.45 -14.44 -5.81
N ILE A 338 -7.67 -13.45 -5.37
CA ILE A 338 -7.79 -12.87 -4.02
C ILE A 338 -9.19 -12.27 -3.82
N LYS A 339 -9.71 -11.51 -4.80
CA LYS A 339 -11.05 -10.91 -4.73
C LYS A 339 -12.18 -11.94 -4.68
N LEU A 340 -12.06 -13.04 -5.43
CA LEU A 340 -12.99 -14.17 -5.32
C LEU A 340 -12.99 -14.79 -3.91
N SER A 341 -11.85 -14.72 -3.21
CA SER A 341 -11.67 -15.26 -1.86
C SER A 341 -12.01 -14.25 -0.76
N GLU A 342 -12.10 -12.95 -1.06
CA GLU A 342 -12.26 -11.84 -0.11
C GLU A 342 -13.39 -12.06 0.91
N PRO A 343 -14.60 -12.53 0.54
CA PRO A 343 -15.66 -12.80 1.52
C PRO A 343 -15.26 -13.78 2.63
N ALA A 344 -14.47 -14.82 2.31
CA ALA A 344 -13.95 -15.76 3.30
C ALA A 344 -12.78 -15.14 4.08
N LEU A 345 -11.88 -14.43 3.39
CA LEU A 345 -10.69 -13.82 3.98
C LEU A 345 -11.03 -12.81 5.07
N VAL A 346 -12.07 -11.99 4.88
CA VAL A 346 -12.46 -10.95 5.86
C VAL A 346 -13.32 -11.48 7.01
N SER A 347 -13.86 -12.70 6.88
CA SER A 347 -14.82 -13.27 7.83
C SER A 347 -14.19 -14.08 8.96
N GLY A 348 -12.97 -14.60 8.81
CA GLY A 348 -12.36 -15.47 9.81
C GLY A 348 -10.86 -15.68 9.61
N ASP A 349 -10.20 -16.29 10.58
CA ASP A 349 -8.75 -16.55 10.57
C ASP A 349 -8.38 -17.86 9.87
N PRO A 350 -7.15 -17.95 9.30
CA PRO A 350 -6.71 -19.15 8.64
C PRO A 350 -6.59 -20.32 9.63
N THR A 351 -7.15 -21.46 9.26
CA THR A 351 -6.80 -22.75 9.87
C THR A 351 -5.74 -23.43 9.02
N PHE A 352 -4.55 -23.63 9.58
CA PHE A 352 -3.45 -24.29 8.89
C PHE A 352 -3.57 -25.81 8.96
N ILE A 353 -3.25 -26.47 7.84
CA ILE A 353 -3.23 -27.93 7.71
C ILE A 353 -1.90 -28.37 7.10
N SER A 354 -1.32 -29.45 7.64
CA SER A 354 -0.17 -30.09 7.00
C SER A 354 -0.64 -30.93 5.81
N LEU A 355 0.01 -30.78 4.66
CA LEU A 355 -0.28 -31.55 3.44
C LEU A 355 0.89 -32.46 3.03
N GLY A 356 2.03 -32.34 3.73
CA GLY A 356 3.27 -33.05 3.46
C GLY A 356 4.41 -32.44 4.27
N HIS A 357 5.65 -32.88 4.01
CA HIS A 357 6.84 -32.40 4.72
C HIS A 357 7.06 -30.89 4.49
N SER A 358 6.94 -30.46 3.23
CA SER A 358 7.17 -29.07 2.80
C SER A 358 5.89 -28.43 2.24
N GLN A 359 4.74 -29.08 2.41
CA GLN A 359 3.45 -28.63 1.87
C GLN A 359 2.47 -28.28 2.99
N GLN A 360 1.81 -27.14 2.86
CA GLN A 360 0.87 -26.63 3.85
C GLN A 360 -0.37 -26.07 3.17
N GLY A 361 -1.54 -26.25 3.78
CA GLY A 361 -2.76 -25.55 3.42
C GLY A 361 -3.14 -24.51 4.48
N ALA A 362 -3.83 -23.45 4.08
CA ALA A 362 -4.54 -22.55 4.98
C ALA A 362 -5.97 -22.39 4.49
N VAL A 363 -6.94 -22.68 5.35
CA VAL A 363 -8.36 -22.64 5.02
C VAL A 363 -9.03 -21.51 5.80
N TYR A 364 -9.73 -20.64 5.07
CA TYR A 364 -10.58 -19.59 5.60
C TYR A 364 -12.03 -20.04 5.45
N LYS A 365 -12.78 -20.06 6.55
CA LYS A 365 -14.21 -20.37 6.55
C LYS A 365 -14.99 -19.24 7.19
N SER A 366 -16.01 -18.76 6.49
CA SER A 366 -17.01 -17.84 7.03
C SER A 366 -18.11 -18.63 7.73
N SER A 367 -18.68 -18.06 8.80
CA SER A 367 -19.91 -18.57 9.41
C SER A 367 -21.11 -18.55 8.45
N LYS A 368 -21.03 -17.75 7.37
CA LYS A 368 -22.04 -17.66 6.31
C LYS A 368 -21.79 -18.62 5.13
N GLY A 369 -20.86 -19.57 5.27
CA GLY A 369 -20.63 -20.65 4.29
C GLY A 369 -19.54 -20.38 3.24
N ALA A 370 -19.08 -19.14 3.06
CA ALA A 370 -17.96 -18.85 2.16
C ALA A 370 -16.67 -19.55 2.62
N CYS A 371 -15.93 -20.18 1.69
CA CYS A 371 -14.69 -20.88 1.98
C CYS A 371 -13.62 -20.57 0.92
N ALA A 372 -12.39 -20.33 1.38
CA ALA A 372 -11.22 -20.17 0.53
C ALA A 372 -10.05 -20.97 1.09
N ALA A 373 -9.26 -21.59 0.21
CA ALA A 373 -8.07 -22.33 0.61
C ALA A 373 -6.85 -21.89 -0.20
N PHE A 374 -5.73 -21.69 0.52
CA PHE A 374 -4.41 -21.56 -0.07
C PHE A 374 -3.67 -22.86 0.16
N LEU A 375 -3.07 -23.41 -0.88
CA LEU A 375 -2.21 -24.58 -0.77
C LEU A 375 -0.83 -24.19 -1.28
N ALA A 376 0.20 -24.43 -0.47
CA ALA A 376 1.56 -23.99 -0.74
C ALA A 376 2.53 -25.17 -0.69
N ASN A 377 3.48 -25.16 -1.61
CA ASN A 377 4.70 -25.97 -1.57
C ASN A 377 5.88 -25.03 -1.26
N PHE A 378 6.56 -25.26 -0.15
CA PHE A 378 7.75 -24.50 0.26
C PHE A 378 9.06 -25.17 -0.16
N ASP A 379 9.00 -26.34 -0.82
CA ASP A 379 10.17 -26.96 -1.42
C ASP A 379 10.60 -26.19 -2.67
N ALA A 380 11.78 -25.60 -2.61
CA ALA A 380 12.37 -24.85 -3.73
C ALA A 380 12.94 -25.77 -4.82
N SER A 381 13.11 -27.06 -4.52
CA SER A 381 13.89 -28.01 -5.32
C SER A 381 13.11 -29.23 -5.78
N SER A 382 11.88 -29.45 -5.30
CA SER A 382 10.99 -30.51 -5.80
C SER A 382 9.54 -30.07 -6.03
N ALA A 383 8.96 -30.56 -7.13
CA ALA A 383 7.51 -30.57 -7.32
C ALA A 383 6.84 -31.57 -6.35
N ALA A 384 5.58 -31.33 -5.98
CA ALA A 384 4.83 -32.18 -5.07
C ALA A 384 3.38 -32.38 -5.54
N THR A 385 2.81 -33.55 -5.29
CA THR A 385 1.37 -33.78 -5.45
C THR A 385 0.72 -33.92 -4.09
N VAL A 386 -0.32 -33.14 -3.81
CA VAL A 386 -1.12 -33.26 -2.58
C VAL A 386 -2.56 -33.61 -2.91
N THR A 387 -3.25 -34.19 -1.93
CA THR A 387 -4.70 -34.37 -2.00
C THR A 387 -5.35 -33.43 -0.99
N PHE A 388 -6.24 -32.56 -1.46
CA PHE A 388 -7.04 -31.67 -0.60
C PHE A 388 -8.51 -31.76 -1.01
N ASN A 389 -9.40 -31.96 -0.03
CA ASN A 389 -10.84 -32.14 -0.26
C ASN A 389 -11.19 -33.16 -1.36
N ARG A 390 -10.52 -34.33 -1.32
CA ARG A 390 -10.66 -35.45 -2.28
C ARG A 390 -10.25 -35.12 -3.73
N GLN A 391 -9.63 -33.98 -3.98
CA GLN A 391 -9.05 -33.61 -5.27
C GLN A 391 -7.52 -33.61 -5.19
N ARG A 392 -6.86 -33.99 -6.29
CA ARG A 392 -5.40 -34.00 -6.41
C ARG A 392 -4.92 -32.69 -7.01
N TYR A 393 -3.89 -32.09 -6.40
CA TYR A 393 -3.25 -30.86 -6.83
C TYR A 393 -1.76 -31.11 -7.03
N ILE A 394 -1.21 -30.63 -8.14
CA ILE A 394 0.23 -30.71 -8.46
C ILE A 394 0.82 -29.32 -8.28
N PHE A 395 1.86 -29.21 -7.44
CA PHE A 395 2.70 -28.02 -7.28
C PHE A 395 4.03 -28.27 -8.00
N LEU A 396 4.42 -27.44 -8.96
CA LEU A 396 5.75 -27.48 -9.56
C LEU A 396 6.77 -26.76 -8.65
N LEU A 397 8.05 -26.92 -9.00
CA LEU A 397 9.22 -26.31 -8.37
C LEU A 397 9.08 -24.81 -8.22
N GLY A 398 9.17 -24.27 -7.00
CA GLY A 398 9.10 -22.82 -6.79
C GLY A 398 7.81 -22.13 -7.25
N LEU A 399 6.84 -22.87 -7.83
CA LEU A 399 5.44 -22.52 -8.09
C LEU A 399 4.77 -23.62 -8.91
N SER A 400 3.57 -24.08 -8.54
CA SER A 400 2.45 -24.11 -9.50
C SER A 400 1.10 -24.22 -8.78
N ALA A 401 0.19 -23.27 -8.91
CA ALA A 401 -0.83 -23.32 -9.97
C ALA A 401 -0.30 -23.75 -11.36
N SER A 402 -0.70 -24.92 -11.85
CA SER A 402 -0.45 -25.42 -13.22
C SER A 402 -1.76 -25.98 -13.80
N PHE A 403 -2.14 -25.89 -15.09
CA PHE A 403 -1.42 -25.78 -16.38
C PHE A 403 -2.21 -24.94 -17.44
N PRO A 404 -2.03 -25.16 -18.76
CA PRO A 404 -1.35 -24.31 -19.74
C PRO A 404 -2.36 -23.44 -20.51
N THR A 405 -2.79 -22.36 -19.87
CA THR A 405 -3.24 -21.09 -20.45
C THR A 405 -3.45 -20.20 -19.24
N ALA A 406 -2.46 -19.34 -18.99
CA ALA A 406 -2.33 -18.39 -17.88
C ALA A 406 -3.62 -18.12 -17.07
N LYS A 407 -3.69 -18.63 -15.83
CA LYS A 407 -4.53 -18.17 -14.70
C LYS A 407 -4.06 -18.86 -13.39
N PRO A 408 -3.74 -18.11 -12.31
CA PRO A 408 -3.47 -18.71 -11.00
C PRO A 408 -4.76 -19.33 -10.44
N GLN A 409 -4.71 -20.61 -10.07
CA GLN A 409 -5.84 -21.29 -9.42
C GLN A 409 -5.78 -21.10 -7.91
N PHE A 410 -6.72 -20.32 -7.41
CA PHE A 410 -7.12 -20.28 -6.01
C PHE A 410 -8.34 -21.16 -5.91
N ILE A 411 -8.36 -22.11 -4.98
CA ILE A 411 -9.54 -22.96 -4.79
C ILE A 411 -10.49 -22.17 -3.90
N THR A 412 -11.43 -21.47 -4.53
CA THR A 412 -12.66 -21.07 -3.86
C THR A 412 -13.53 -22.32 -3.79
N LEU A 413 -13.61 -22.94 -2.61
CA LEU A 413 -14.61 -23.98 -2.37
C LEU A 413 -15.94 -23.24 -2.15
N GLN A 414 -16.72 -23.05 -3.22
CA GLN A 414 -18.15 -22.78 -3.02
C GLN A 414 -18.77 -24.07 -2.50
N GLY A 415 -19.21 -24.04 -1.25
CA GLY A 415 -20.07 -25.07 -0.67
C GLY A 415 -21.51 -24.84 -1.06
#